data_AF-A0AAD6YAS5-F1
#
_entry.id   AF-A0AAD6YAS5-F1
#
_cell.length_a   1.000
_cell.length_b   1.000
_cell.length_c   1.000
_cell.angle_alpha   90.00
_cell.angle_beta   90.00
_cell.angle_gamma   90.00
#
_symmetry.space_group_name_H-M   'P 1'
#
loop_
_entity.id
_entity.type
_entity.pdbx_description
1 polymer ?
#
loop_
_entity_poly.entity_id
_entity_poly.type
_entity_poly.pdbx_seq_one_letter_code
_entity_poly.pdbx_strand_id
1 'polypeptide(L)'
;MCPPGTDQTERGPPLWTLLAPKLQQQQPLPGSDVQDRLFYQQPSPQEFLRLGLQFNAFAKLARVAMSLADARIPALPSALDKPTPAPSPLEALAAELVDMITTRLSVDDQMALALCSTTLWCHVLYQVHAAYFQVQAPWAGTPVICTSTYLIDLPDAILKVVPEVSEQTKARDERIPTTRPRRRPRMAIARSWNWGAYSSFAKLEDIPSLEAQYGAAFDKHAAASGIPRHIQGLLRPVLNKISVERKHWKLRNLDAREIVRFQVTATDASGGVRTSVNGPCSWLTLDFVLIARICWTRPPYRYPGSEVSPAVEQMNRGVWAGHCFDVVEDLDGMADGEGWNDVTSKVEAEAELIMGELCGVRSSSELARTSKESPTVKISAMPTRKLTELQVR
;
A
#
# COMPACT_ATOMS: atom_id res chain seq x y z
N MET A 1 7.94 40.49 -7.36
CA MET A 1 9.01 40.04 -6.42
C MET A 1 8.36 39.69 -5.10
N CYS A 2 8.68 38.54 -4.48
CA CYS A 2 8.14 38.23 -3.15
C CYS A 2 8.80 39.09 -2.06
N PRO A 3 8.08 39.34 -0.94
CA PRO A 3 8.66 39.98 0.23
C PRO A 3 9.93 39.23 0.71
N PRO A 4 10.97 39.94 1.14
CA PRO A 4 12.09 39.33 1.86
C PRO A 4 11.56 38.64 3.11
N GLY A 5 11.69 37.31 3.19
CA GLY A 5 11.11 36.56 4.32
C GLY A 5 10.11 35.47 3.92
N THR A 6 9.64 35.45 2.68
CA THR A 6 8.68 34.42 2.26
C THR A 6 9.41 33.17 1.78
N ASP A 7 9.20 32.04 2.45
CA ASP A 7 9.70 30.75 1.95
C ASP A 7 9.02 30.46 0.59
N GLN A 8 9.83 30.40 -0.45
CA GLN A 8 9.36 30.25 -1.82
C GLN A 8 8.76 28.86 -2.07
N THR A 9 9.08 27.88 -1.21
CA THR A 9 8.50 26.53 -1.32
C THR A 9 7.06 26.43 -0.83
N GLU A 10 6.55 27.45 -0.14
CA GLU A 10 5.14 27.53 0.31
C GLU A 10 4.22 28.22 -0.70
N ARG A 11 4.72 28.50 -1.92
CA ARG A 11 3.91 29.14 -2.96
C ARG A 11 2.95 28.19 -3.67
N GLY A 12 3.31 26.92 -3.75
CA GLY A 12 2.54 25.89 -4.43
C GLY A 12 1.82 24.99 -3.43
N PRO A 13 0.69 24.37 -3.79
CA PRO A 13 -0.05 23.49 -2.88
C PRO A 13 0.87 22.41 -2.29
N PRO A 14 0.63 21.99 -1.04
CA PRO A 14 1.47 20.99 -0.41
C PRO A 14 1.34 19.66 -1.16
N LEU A 15 2.48 19.06 -1.51
CA LEU A 15 2.51 17.70 -2.05
C LEU A 15 2.65 16.74 -0.88
N TRP A 16 1.88 15.65 -0.93
CA TRP A 16 1.77 14.70 0.15
C TRP A 16 2.31 13.35 -0.29
N THR A 17 3.17 12.77 0.54
CA THR A 17 3.88 11.55 0.19
C THR A 17 4.02 10.66 1.41
N LEU A 18 3.75 9.38 1.20
CA LEU A 18 4.07 8.32 2.13
C LEU A 18 5.54 7.94 1.93
N LEU A 19 6.30 7.93 3.02
CA LEU A 19 7.71 7.59 3.03
C LEU A 19 7.94 6.39 3.93
N ALA A 20 8.81 5.50 3.48
CA ALA A 20 9.42 4.44 4.28
C ALA A 20 10.95 4.68 4.32
N PRO A 21 11.45 5.56 5.20
CA PRO A 21 12.81 6.09 5.10
C PRO A 21 13.91 5.05 5.16
N LYS A 22 13.75 4.01 5.98
CA LYS A 22 14.73 2.92 6.10
C LYS A 22 14.91 2.14 4.80
N LEU A 23 13.86 2.05 3.98
CA LEU A 23 13.88 1.37 2.69
C LEU A 23 14.22 2.31 1.53
N GLN A 24 14.33 3.62 1.80
CA GLN A 24 14.43 4.66 0.77
C GLN A 24 13.33 4.53 -0.29
N GLN A 25 12.11 4.24 0.17
CA GLN A 25 10.94 4.10 -0.68
C GLN A 25 9.93 5.22 -0.43
N GLN A 26 9.19 5.58 -1.48
CA GLN A 26 8.12 6.56 -1.42
C GLN A 26 6.91 6.14 -2.25
N GLN A 27 5.76 6.67 -1.86
CA GLN A 27 4.54 6.65 -2.65
C GLN A 27 3.78 7.97 -2.51
N PRO A 28 3.52 8.69 -3.60
CA PRO A 28 2.57 9.80 -3.61
C PRO A 28 1.19 9.38 -3.10
N LEU A 29 0.47 10.25 -2.38
CA LEU A 29 -0.94 9.97 -2.10
C LEU A 29 -1.71 9.88 -3.42
N PRO A 30 -2.39 8.76 -3.70
CA PRO A 30 -3.10 8.59 -4.95
C PRO A 30 -4.25 9.59 -5.03
N GLY A 31 -4.38 10.24 -6.18
CA GLY A 31 -5.47 11.15 -6.50
C GLY A 31 -6.69 10.42 -7.07
N SER A 32 -7.78 11.17 -7.25
CA SER A 32 -8.85 10.72 -8.15
C SER A 32 -8.44 10.96 -9.62
N ASP A 33 -8.85 10.08 -10.54
CA ASP A 33 -8.62 10.22 -11.99
C ASP A 33 -9.06 11.60 -12.56
N VAL A 34 -10.01 12.25 -11.87
CA VAL A 34 -10.52 13.57 -12.23
C VAL A 34 -9.58 14.69 -11.77
N GLN A 35 -8.92 14.54 -10.61
CA GLN A 35 -7.95 15.50 -10.11
C GLN A 35 -6.65 15.48 -10.91
N ASP A 36 -6.15 14.30 -11.30
CA ASP A 36 -4.91 14.14 -12.08
C ASP A 36 -4.96 14.87 -13.44
N ARG A 37 -6.15 15.11 -13.98
CA ARG A 37 -6.33 15.73 -15.31
C ARG A 37 -6.52 17.24 -15.31
N LEU A 38 -6.92 17.84 -14.19
CA LEU A 38 -7.37 19.24 -14.18
C LEU A 38 -6.52 20.16 -13.30
N PHE A 39 -5.87 19.65 -12.26
CA PHE A 39 -5.00 20.45 -11.40
C PHE A 39 -3.87 19.56 -10.89
N TYR A 40 -2.61 20.00 -11.00
CA TYR A 40 -1.40 19.31 -10.51
C TYR A 40 -1.36 19.17 -8.96
N GLN A 41 -2.47 18.81 -8.33
CA GLN A 41 -2.65 18.82 -6.89
C GLN A 41 -2.95 17.39 -6.45
N GLN A 42 -1.96 16.78 -5.81
CA GLN A 42 -2.18 15.57 -5.02
C GLN A 42 -3.18 15.89 -3.91
N PRO A 43 -4.10 14.96 -3.59
CA PRO A 43 -5.06 15.20 -2.53
C PRO A 43 -4.33 15.39 -1.20
N SER A 44 -4.80 16.35 -0.42
CA SER A 44 -4.46 16.42 1.00
C SER A 44 -4.97 15.17 1.74
N PRO A 45 -4.41 14.80 2.91
CA PRO A 45 -4.94 13.73 3.73
C PRO A 45 -6.44 13.91 4.03
N GLN A 46 -6.88 15.14 4.26
CA GLN A 46 -8.28 15.48 4.46
C GLN A 46 -9.13 15.07 3.24
N GLU A 47 -8.70 15.43 2.03
CA GLU A 47 -9.40 15.05 0.79
C GLU A 47 -9.31 13.56 0.52
N PHE A 48 -8.15 12.95 0.75
CA PHE A 48 -7.94 11.51 0.61
C PHE A 48 -8.95 10.73 1.45
N LEU A 49 -9.10 11.10 2.73
CA LEU A 49 -10.06 10.50 3.65
C LEU A 49 -11.51 10.80 3.25
N ARG A 50 -11.83 12.06 2.93
CA ARG A 50 -13.18 12.49 2.51
C ARG A 50 -13.68 11.77 1.26
N LEU A 51 -12.78 11.53 0.31
CA LEU A 51 -13.07 10.85 -0.96
C LEU A 51 -13.01 9.32 -0.84
N GLY A 52 -12.62 8.77 0.32
CA GLY A 52 -12.48 7.33 0.52
C GLY A 52 -11.43 6.70 -0.38
N LEU A 53 -10.37 7.45 -0.71
CA LEU A 53 -9.26 6.95 -1.52
C LEU A 53 -8.48 5.88 -0.75
N GLN A 54 -7.76 5.03 -1.49
CA GLN A 54 -6.99 3.93 -0.93
C GLN A 54 -5.57 3.98 -1.50
N PHE A 55 -4.59 3.71 -0.65
CA PHE A 55 -3.20 3.54 -1.07
C PHE A 55 -2.76 2.07 -0.98
N ASN A 56 -3.70 1.17 -0.70
CA ASN A 56 -3.51 -0.27 -0.58
C ASN A 56 -2.57 -0.63 0.58
N ALA A 57 -2.85 -0.08 1.75
CA ALA A 57 -2.10 -0.33 2.99
C ALA A 57 -1.95 -1.82 3.32
N PHE A 58 -2.99 -2.61 3.05
CA PHE A 58 -3.00 -4.04 3.32
C PHE A 58 -1.88 -4.75 2.56
N ALA A 59 -1.78 -4.58 1.24
CA ALA A 59 -0.72 -5.21 0.44
C ALA A 59 0.70 -4.80 0.89
N LYS A 60 0.84 -3.59 1.46
CA LYS A 60 2.12 -3.04 1.95
C LYS A 60 2.54 -3.55 3.32
N LEU A 61 1.60 -4.03 4.13
CA LEU A 61 1.84 -4.37 5.54
C LEU A 61 1.48 -5.82 5.89
N ALA A 62 0.65 -6.49 5.09
CA ALA A 62 0.12 -7.82 5.38
C ALA A 62 1.15 -8.92 5.21
N ARG A 63 1.64 -9.45 6.34
CA ARG A 63 2.45 -10.65 6.41
C ARG A 63 1.52 -11.85 6.39
N VAL A 64 1.26 -12.38 5.20
CA VAL A 64 0.46 -13.59 5.05
C VAL A 64 1.37 -14.78 5.32
N ALA A 65 1.09 -15.53 6.38
CA ALA A 65 1.86 -16.73 6.67
C ALA A 65 1.68 -17.73 5.52
N MET A 66 2.76 -18.14 4.87
CA MET A 66 2.71 -19.26 3.93
C MET A 66 2.36 -20.53 4.71
N SER A 67 1.11 -20.97 4.59
CA SER A 67 0.73 -22.32 4.97
C SER A 67 1.15 -23.26 3.83
N LEU A 68 2.09 -24.17 4.10
CA LEU A 68 2.45 -25.26 3.19
C LEU A 68 1.25 -26.15 2.85
N ALA A 69 0.22 -26.18 3.70
CA ALA A 69 -1.02 -26.88 3.43
C ALA A 69 -1.85 -26.19 2.34
N ASP A 70 -1.73 -24.87 2.19
CA ASP A 70 -2.48 -24.05 1.22
C ASP A 70 -1.81 -24.08 -0.16
N ALA A 71 -0.50 -24.37 -0.21
CA ALA A 71 0.26 -24.62 -1.43
C ALA A 71 -0.06 -25.99 -2.06
N ARG A 72 -0.74 -26.89 -1.34
CA ARG A 72 -1.28 -28.11 -1.95
C ARG A 72 -2.40 -27.68 -2.87
N ILE A 73 -2.26 -27.95 -4.16
CA ILE A 73 -3.32 -27.78 -5.16
C ILE A 73 -4.60 -28.36 -4.55
N PRO A 74 -5.68 -27.57 -4.37
CA PRO A 74 -6.94 -28.11 -3.85
C PRO A 74 -7.31 -29.27 -4.76
N ALA A 75 -7.25 -30.48 -4.18
CA ALA A 75 -7.30 -31.79 -4.82
C ALA A 75 -7.56 -31.69 -6.33
N LEU A 76 -6.48 -31.60 -7.11
CA LEU A 76 -6.57 -31.77 -8.56
C LEU A 76 -7.37 -33.08 -8.73
N PRO A 77 -8.53 -33.06 -9.42
CA PRO A 77 -9.48 -34.15 -9.32
C PRO A 77 -8.79 -35.48 -9.57
N SER A 78 -9.15 -36.52 -8.81
CA SER A 78 -8.71 -37.91 -8.94
C SER A 78 -8.75 -38.48 -10.37
N ALA A 79 -9.29 -37.72 -11.33
CA ALA A 79 -9.12 -37.93 -12.77
C ALA A 79 -7.65 -37.95 -13.26
N LEU A 80 -6.68 -37.48 -12.47
CA LEU A 80 -5.24 -37.62 -12.75
C LEU A 80 -4.56 -38.83 -12.09
N ASP A 81 -5.30 -39.68 -11.35
CA ASP A 81 -4.81 -40.92 -10.70
C ASP A 81 -4.49 -42.06 -11.69
N LYS A 82 -4.23 -41.75 -12.97
CA LYS A 82 -3.56 -42.73 -13.84
C LYS A 82 -2.16 -42.96 -13.29
N PRO A 83 -1.66 -44.20 -13.24
CA PRO A 83 -0.31 -44.48 -12.75
C PRO A 83 0.66 -43.59 -13.50
N THR A 84 1.31 -42.68 -12.76
CA THR A 84 2.26 -41.74 -13.32
C THR A 84 3.37 -42.57 -13.98
N PRO A 85 3.72 -42.29 -15.25
CA PRO A 85 4.94 -42.84 -15.81
C PRO A 85 6.11 -42.51 -14.87
N ALA A 86 7.15 -43.35 -14.88
CA ALA A 86 8.33 -43.15 -14.05
C ALA A 86 8.78 -41.67 -14.13
N PRO A 87 9.12 -41.04 -12.98
CA PRO A 87 9.48 -39.63 -12.95
C PRO A 87 10.61 -39.38 -13.93
N SER A 88 10.55 -38.24 -14.61
CA SER A 88 11.65 -37.82 -15.48
C SER A 88 12.95 -37.70 -14.66
N PRO A 89 14.14 -37.80 -15.28
CA PRO A 89 15.41 -37.65 -14.57
C PRO A 89 15.51 -36.33 -13.79
N LEU A 90 14.83 -35.29 -14.27
CA LEU A 90 14.75 -33.99 -13.59
C LEU A 90 13.87 -34.04 -12.34
N GLU A 91 12.72 -34.71 -12.40
CA GLU A 91 11.82 -34.90 -11.24
C GLU A 91 12.37 -35.90 -10.22
N ALA A 92 13.29 -36.77 -10.63
CA ALA A 92 13.98 -37.70 -9.76
C ALA A 92 15.10 -37.03 -8.93
N LEU A 93 15.44 -35.78 -9.21
CA LEU A 93 16.41 -35.02 -8.41
C LEU A 93 15.84 -34.68 -7.03
N ALA A 94 16.73 -34.46 -6.08
CA ALA A 94 16.37 -33.89 -4.79
C ALA A 94 15.77 -32.48 -4.97
N ALA A 95 14.79 -32.12 -4.15
CA ALA A 95 14.05 -30.87 -4.25
C ALA A 95 14.96 -29.63 -4.26
N GLU A 96 16.06 -29.68 -3.51
CA GLU A 96 17.06 -28.62 -3.43
C GLU A 96 17.79 -28.39 -4.75
N LEU A 97 18.04 -29.44 -5.53
CA LEU A 97 18.67 -29.33 -6.85
C LEU A 97 17.71 -28.76 -7.88
N VAL A 98 16.43 -29.17 -7.82
CA VAL A 98 15.38 -28.59 -8.67
C VAL A 98 15.25 -27.10 -8.35
N ASP A 99 15.21 -26.73 -7.07
CA ASP A 99 15.15 -25.34 -6.60
C ASP A 99 16.35 -24.50 -7.10
N MET A 100 17.57 -25.05 -7.01
CA MET A 100 18.78 -24.41 -7.55
C MET A 100 18.75 -24.21 -9.06
N ILE A 101 18.12 -25.13 -9.82
CA ILE A 101 17.98 -24.99 -11.28
C ILE A 101 16.96 -23.91 -11.59
N THR A 102 15.78 -23.97 -10.99
CA THR A 102 14.66 -23.07 -11.33
C THR A 102 14.88 -21.64 -10.85
N THR A 103 15.61 -21.42 -9.74
CA THR A 103 16.04 -20.07 -9.30
C THR A 103 16.94 -19.35 -10.31
N ARG A 104 17.55 -20.06 -11.26
CA ARG A 104 18.38 -19.49 -12.33
C ARG A 104 17.61 -19.20 -13.61
N LEU A 105 16.37 -19.66 -13.71
CA LEU A 105 15.52 -19.50 -14.88
C LEU A 105 14.77 -18.16 -14.84
N SER A 106 14.47 -17.62 -16.02
CA SER A 106 13.57 -16.47 -16.14
C SER A 106 12.13 -16.84 -15.75
N VAL A 107 11.29 -15.86 -15.41
CA VAL A 107 9.86 -16.09 -15.11
C VAL A 107 9.15 -16.87 -16.23
N ASP A 108 9.53 -16.57 -17.48
CA ASP A 108 8.98 -17.23 -18.67
C ASP A 108 9.37 -18.72 -18.72
N ASP A 109 10.66 -19.02 -18.50
CA ASP A 109 11.20 -20.38 -18.54
C ASP A 109 10.74 -21.23 -17.33
N GLN A 110 10.65 -20.61 -16.15
CA GLN A 110 10.09 -21.25 -14.96
C GLN A 110 8.67 -21.72 -15.23
N MET A 111 7.84 -20.86 -15.84
CA MET A 111 6.46 -21.21 -16.13
C MET A 111 6.33 -22.27 -17.23
N ALA A 112 7.16 -22.21 -18.27
CA ALA A 112 7.23 -23.26 -19.28
C ALA A 112 7.54 -24.63 -18.63
N LEU A 113 8.54 -24.67 -17.74
CA LEU A 113 8.93 -25.88 -17.02
C LEU A 113 7.84 -26.37 -16.07
N ALA A 114 7.17 -25.45 -15.36
CA ALA A 114 6.07 -25.76 -14.45
C ALA A 114 4.94 -26.51 -15.16
N LEU A 115 4.63 -26.14 -16.40
CA LEU A 115 3.55 -26.73 -17.18
C LEU A 115 3.91 -28.08 -17.83
N CYS A 116 5.15 -28.55 -17.70
CA CYS A 116 5.55 -29.87 -18.20
C CYS A 116 5.05 -31.01 -17.31
N SER A 117 4.88 -30.79 -15.99
CA SER A 117 4.41 -31.82 -15.08
C SER A 117 3.82 -31.26 -13.80
N THR A 118 3.01 -32.06 -13.10
CA THR A 118 2.44 -31.69 -11.79
C THR A 118 3.50 -31.53 -10.71
N THR A 119 4.56 -32.34 -10.74
CA THR A 119 5.67 -32.24 -9.78
C THR A 119 6.43 -30.93 -9.96
N LEU A 120 6.81 -30.59 -11.19
CA LEU A 120 7.51 -29.35 -11.51
C LEU A 120 6.62 -28.12 -11.25
N TRP A 121 5.32 -28.22 -11.53
CA TRP A 121 4.35 -27.19 -11.15
C TRP A 121 4.41 -26.89 -9.65
N CYS A 122 4.39 -27.89 -8.78
CA CYS A 122 4.46 -27.70 -7.33
C CYS A 122 5.76 -26.99 -6.91
N HIS A 123 6.91 -27.36 -7.50
CA HIS A 123 8.19 -26.71 -7.22
C HIS A 123 8.20 -25.24 -7.65
N VAL A 124 7.81 -24.95 -8.89
CA VAL A 124 7.77 -23.58 -9.40
C VAL A 124 6.73 -22.76 -8.65
N LEU A 125 5.57 -23.32 -8.33
CA LEU A 125 4.55 -22.64 -7.54
C LEU A 125 5.07 -22.25 -6.15
N TYR A 126 5.79 -23.15 -5.48
CA TYR A 126 6.44 -22.84 -4.21
C TYR A 126 7.40 -21.65 -4.34
N GLN A 127 8.19 -21.60 -5.42
CA GLN A 127 9.10 -20.48 -5.68
C GLN A 127 8.37 -19.18 -6.02
N VAL A 128 7.31 -19.26 -6.82
CA VAL A 128 6.44 -18.14 -7.13
C VAL A 128 5.87 -17.55 -5.83
N HIS A 129 5.36 -18.41 -4.94
CA HIS A 129 4.85 -17.99 -3.63
C HIS A 129 5.96 -17.44 -2.73
N ALA A 130 7.15 -18.04 -2.73
CA ALA A 130 8.29 -17.52 -1.98
C ALA A 130 8.76 -16.16 -2.51
N ALA A 131 8.77 -15.96 -3.83
CA ALA A 131 9.09 -14.70 -4.47
C ALA A 131 8.04 -13.63 -4.15
N TYR A 132 6.75 -13.98 -4.20
CA TYR A 132 5.70 -13.09 -3.71
C TYR A 132 5.93 -12.75 -2.25
N PHE A 133 6.22 -13.72 -1.38
CA PHE A 133 6.44 -13.48 0.03
C PHE A 133 7.65 -12.56 0.30
N GLN A 134 8.71 -12.64 -0.51
CA GLN A 134 9.86 -11.74 -0.42
C GLN A 134 9.52 -10.29 -0.81
N VAL A 135 8.61 -10.11 -1.75
CA VAL A 135 8.15 -8.79 -2.22
C VAL A 135 6.91 -8.31 -1.44
N GLN A 136 6.26 -9.21 -0.71
CA GLN A 136 5.03 -8.96 0.03
C GLN A 136 5.32 -8.12 1.27
N ALA A 137 4.37 -7.23 1.57
CA ALA A 137 4.44 -6.36 2.71
C ALA A 137 5.76 -5.58 2.81
N PRO A 138 6.18 -4.87 1.74
CA PRO A 138 7.46 -4.18 1.68
C PRO A 138 7.68 -3.24 2.86
N TRP A 139 6.62 -2.69 3.46
CA TRP A 139 6.72 -1.74 4.57
C TRP A 139 6.51 -2.38 5.94
N ALA A 140 6.26 -3.69 6.03
CA ALA A 140 6.01 -4.34 7.31
C ALA A 140 7.26 -4.35 8.22
N GLY A 141 7.12 -3.82 9.42
CA GLY A 141 8.21 -3.64 10.38
C GLY A 141 9.16 -2.49 10.03
N THR A 142 8.77 -1.63 9.08
CA THR A 142 9.53 -0.44 8.69
C THR A 142 8.84 0.82 9.19
N PRO A 143 9.58 1.83 9.67
CA PRO A 143 9.04 3.16 9.97
C PRO A 143 8.33 3.78 8.77
N VAL A 144 7.05 4.12 8.91
CA VAL A 144 6.26 4.79 7.86
C VAL A 144 5.74 6.13 8.35
N ILE A 145 5.79 7.14 7.48
CA ILE A 145 5.29 8.49 7.75
C ILE A 145 4.61 9.06 6.51
N CYS A 146 3.51 9.80 6.69
CA CYS A 146 2.91 10.60 5.62
C CYS A 146 3.29 12.06 5.83
N THR A 147 4.09 12.64 4.94
CA THR A 147 4.59 14.01 5.10
C THR A 147 4.13 14.91 3.98
N SER A 148 4.10 16.21 4.27
CA SER A 148 3.91 17.24 3.26
C SER A 148 5.23 17.93 2.92
N THR A 149 5.25 18.59 1.76
CA THR A 149 6.30 19.54 1.35
C THR A 149 6.51 20.71 2.31
N TYR A 150 5.59 20.93 3.26
CA TYR A 150 5.62 22.04 4.21
C TYR A 150 6.20 21.67 5.57
N LEU A 151 6.83 20.50 5.67
CA LEU A 151 7.49 20.00 6.86
C LEU A 151 8.40 21.06 7.52
N ILE A 152 8.37 21.16 8.85
CA ILE A 152 9.26 22.05 9.64
C ILE A 152 10.16 21.26 10.59
N ASP A 153 9.70 20.11 11.03
CA ASP A 153 10.33 19.18 11.97
C ASP A 153 9.95 17.74 11.61
N LEU A 154 10.60 16.77 12.25
CA LEU A 154 10.31 15.34 12.10
C LEU A 154 9.91 14.76 13.45
N PRO A 155 9.05 13.73 13.48
CA PRO A 155 8.75 13.02 14.73
C PRO A 155 9.98 12.25 15.21
N ASP A 156 10.08 12.06 16.52
CA ASP A 156 11.23 11.39 17.16
C ASP A 156 11.51 10.00 16.59
N ALA A 157 10.46 9.26 16.22
CA ALA A 157 10.59 7.95 15.61
C ALA A 157 11.39 8.00 14.30
N ILE A 158 11.19 9.03 13.46
CA ILE A 158 11.96 9.23 12.23
C ILE A 158 13.36 9.77 12.53
N LEU A 159 13.52 10.67 13.51
CA LEU A 159 14.85 11.19 13.89
C LEU A 159 15.80 10.09 14.36
N LYS A 160 15.29 8.98 14.92
CA LYS A 160 16.10 7.78 15.23
C LYS A 160 16.61 7.05 13.98
N VAL A 161 15.88 7.14 12.87
CA VAL A 161 16.23 6.49 11.60
C VAL A 161 17.17 7.36 10.77
N VAL A 162 17.00 8.68 10.83
CA VAL A 162 17.80 9.67 10.10
C VAL A 162 18.43 10.69 11.06
N PRO A 163 19.39 10.26 11.91
CA PRO A 163 19.99 11.11 12.94
C PRO A 163 20.70 12.34 12.35
N GLU A 164 21.13 12.28 11.09
CA GLU A 164 21.82 13.37 10.40
C GLU A 164 20.97 14.63 10.34
N VAL A 165 19.64 14.49 10.25
CA VAL A 165 18.71 15.63 10.25
C VAL A 165 18.71 16.36 11.60
N SER A 166 18.80 15.61 12.70
CA SER A 166 18.88 16.20 14.05
C SER A 166 20.19 16.95 14.24
N GLU A 167 21.31 16.34 13.85
CA GLU A 167 22.65 16.92 13.96
C GLU A 167 22.79 18.19 13.12
N GLN A 168 22.30 18.17 11.88
CA GLN A 168 22.30 19.34 11.00
C GLN A 168 21.44 20.47 11.56
N THR A 169 20.33 20.15 12.23
CA THR A 169 19.47 21.13 12.89
C THR A 169 20.20 21.79 14.07
N LYS A 170 20.82 21.00 14.95
CA LYS A 170 21.61 21.51 16.08
C LYS A 170 22.79 22.38 15.63
N ALA A 171 23.57 21.88 14.67
CA ALA A 171 24.72 22.62 14.12
C ALA A 171 24.30 23.92 13.42
N ARG A 172 23.09 23.96 12.85
CA ARG A 172 22.52 25.17 12.28
C ARG A 172 22.16 26.17 13.38
N ASP A 173 21.48 25.71 14.44
CA ASP A 173 21.01 26.58 15.51
C ASP A 173 22.18 27.20 16.28
N GLU A 174 23.26 26.45 16.51
CA GLU A 174 24.51 26.95 17.12
C GLU A 174 25.22 28.03 16.28
N ARG A 175 25.10 27.97 14.95
CA ARG A 175 25.75 28.91 14.01
C ARG A 175 24.99 30.22 13.83
N ILE A 176 23.78 30.36 14.36
CA ILE A 176 22.98 31.58 14.24
C ILE A 176 23.29 32.46 15.46
N PRO A 177 24.07 33.56 15.32
CA PRO A 177 24.30 34.47 16.42
C PRO A 177 22.96 35.11 16.80
N THR A 178 22.60 35.06 18.08
CA THR A 178 21.37 35.62 18.66
C THR A 178 21.19 37.13 18.41
N THR A 179 22.21 37.81 17.89
CA THR A 179 22.30 39.28 17.81
C THR A 179 22.02 39.91 16.44
N ARG A 180 21.68 39.15 15.38
CA ARG A 180 21.38 39.75 14.05
C ARG A 180 19.96 39.45 13.53
N PRO A 181 19.04 40.44 13.51
CA PRO A 181 17.61 40.20 13.27
C PRO A 181 17.17 40.12 11.79
N ARG A 182 18.06 39.86 10.81
CA ARG A 182 17.67 39.91 9.37
C ARG A 182 18.41 38.92 8.47
N ARG A 183 18.32 37.61 8.74
CA ARG A 183 18.61 36.61 7.71
C ARG A 183 17.31 36.07 7.13
N ARG A 184 17.24 36.01 5.80
CA ARG A 184 16.13 35.37 5.06
C ARG A 184 15.86 33.99 5.69
N PRO A 185 14.59 33.60 5.91
CA PRO A 185 14.27 32.28 6.42
C PRO A 185 14.84 31.26 5.45
N ARG A 186 15.78 30.48 5.96
CA ARG A 186 16.33 29.34 5.25
C ARG A 186 15.35 28.18 5.45
N MET A 187 15.07 27.45 4.37
CA MET A 187 14.31 26.20 4.38
C MET A 187 14.66 25.35 5.60
N ALA A 188 13.66 24.85 6.33
CA ALA A 188 13.89 23.97 7.47
C ALA A 188 14.66 22.71 7.05
N ILE A 189 15.53 22.17 7.92
CA ILE A 189 16.33 20.97 7.58
C ILE A 189 15.41 19.79 7.29
N ALA A 190 14.36 19.59 8.10
CA ALA A 190 13.34 18.59 7.85
C ALA A 190 12.71 18.72 6.45
N ARG A 191 12.42 19.95 6.01
CA ARG A 191 11.90 20.23 4.66
C ARG A 191 12.89 19.84 3.57
N SER A 192 14.16 20.20 3.74
CA SER A 192 15.22 19.84 2.80
C SER A 192 15.38 18.33 2.70
N TRP A 193 15.32 17.63 3.83
CA TRP A 193 15.32 16.16 3.87
C TRP A 193 14.11 15.58 3.14
N ASN A 194 12.91 16.10 3.39
CA ASN A 194 11.69 15.63 2.74
C ASN A 194 11.74 15.81 1.22
N TRP A 195 12.32 16.92 0.74
CA TRP A 195 12.54 17.14 -0.69
C TRP A 195 13.55 16.16 -1.28
N GLY A 196 14.63 15.91 -0.56
CA GLY A 196 15.62 14.90 -0.90
C GLY A 196 14.97 13.51 -1.01
N ALA A 197 14.21 13.11 0.00
CA ALA A 197 13.46 11.85 0.00
C ALA A 197 12.50 11.78 -1.19
N TYR A 198 11.67 12.80 -1.40
CA TYR A 198 10.72 12.85 -2.52
C TYR A 198 11.38 12.73 -3.90
N SER A 199 12.61 13.24 -4.06
CA SER A 199 13.32 13.23 -5.34
C SER A 199 14.21 12.00 -5.56
N SER A 200 14.73 11.42 -4.48
CA SER A 200 15.75 10.35 -4.55
C SER A 200 15.23 8.96 -4.18
N PHE A 201 14.17 8.86 -3.36
CA PHE A 201 13.65 7.57 -2.95
C PHE A 201 12.99 6.86 -4.13
N ALA A 202 13.19 5.55 -4.19
CA ALA A 202 12.56 4.70 -5.18
C ALA A 202 11.05 4.78 -5.00
N LYS A 203 10.33 5.00 -6.10
CA LYS A 203 8.88 4.83 -6.09
C LYS A 203 8.61 3.35 -5.90
N LEU A 204 7.71 3.02 -4.98
CA LEU A 204 7.29 1.63 -4.82
C LEU A 204 6.68 1.17 -6.16
N GLU A 205 7.32 0.22 -6.81
CA GLU A 205 6.72 -0.46 -7.96
C GLU A 205 5.56 -1.31 -7.44
N ASP A 206 4.43 -1.24 -8.13
CA ASP A 206 3.24 -1.98 -7.75
C ASP A 206 3.54 -3.50 -7.77
N ILE A 207 3.35 -4.19 -6.64
CA ILE A 207 3.29 -5.67 -6.51
C ILE A 207 2.51 -6.34 -7.67
N PRO A 208 1.42 -5.73 -8.20
CA PRO A 208 0.79 -6.13 -9.45
C PRO A 208 1.72 -6.47 -10.62
N SER A 209 2.95 -5.92 -10.66
CA SER A 209 3.96 -6.22 -11.69
C SER A 209 4.40 -7.68 -11.67
N LEU A 210 4.63 -8.29 -10.50
CA LEU A 210 5.11 -9.67 -10.43
C LEU A 210 3.98 -10.67 -10.75
N GLU A 211 2.76 -10.38 -10.28
CA GLU A 211 1.57 -11.16 -10.60
C GLU A 211 1.24 -11.11 -12.09
N ALA A 212 1.33 -9.92 -12.68
CA ALA A 212 1.18 -9.75 -14.12
C ALA A 212 2.27 -10.50 -14.90
N GLN A 213 3.51 -10.51 -14.42
CA GLN A 213 4.62 -11.24 -15.06
C GLN A 213 4.40 -12.76 -15.08
N TYR A 214 4.18 -13.38 -13.92
CA TYR A 214 3.89 -14.83 -13.86
C TYR A 214 2.59 -15.17 -14.59
N GLY A 215 1.62 -14.28 -14.53
CA GLY A 215 0.36 -14.46 -15.20
C GLY A 215 0.47 -14.45 -16.73
N ALA A 216 1.16 -13.45 -17.28
CA ALA A 216 1.42 -13.37 -18.71
C ALA A 216 2.28 -14.56 -19.19
N ALA A 217 3.27 -14.97 -18.41
CA ALA A 217 4.07 -16.16 -18.68
C ALA A 217 3.20 -17.43 -18.71
N PHE A 218 2.25 -17.57 -17.77
CA PHE A 218 1.33 -18.70 -17.76
C PHE A 218 0.46 -18.69 -19.00
N ASP A 219 -0.17 -17.55 -19.31
CA ASP A 219 -1.11 -17.44 -20.44
C ASP A 219 -0.40 -17.73 -21.78
N LYS A 220 0.87 -17.32 -21.91
CA LYS A 220 1.73 -17.61 -23.06
C LYS A 220 1.98 -19.10 -23.24
N HIS A 221 2.39 -19.81 -22.18
CA HIS A 221 2.81 -21.22 -22.27
C HIS A 221 1.65 -22.21 -22.15
N ALA A 222 0.56 -21.84 -21.48
CA ALA A 222 -0.63 -22.67 -21.33
C ALA A 222 -1.22 -23.08 -22.69
N ALA A 223 -1.24 -22.15 -23.66
CA ALA A 223 -1.73 -22.44 -25.01
C ALA A 223 -0.90 -23.52 -25.75
N ALA A 224 0.42 -23.56 -25.52
CA ALA A 224 1.34 -24.49 -26.17
C ALA A 224 1.49 -25.84 -25.42
N SER A 225 1.17 -25.85 -24.12
CA SER A 225 1.36 -27.02 -23.23
C SER A 225 0.47 -28.23 -23.56
N GLY A 226 -0.60 -28.06 -24.34
CA GLY A 226 -1.60 -29.10 -24.59
C GLY A 226 -2.49 -29.42 -23.37
N ILE A 227 -2.33 -28.72 -22.24
CA ILE A 227 -3.16 -28.89 -21.05
C ILE A 227 -4.61 -28.48 -21.37
N PRO A 228 -5.62 -29.30 -21.05
CA PRO A 228 -7.02 -28.94 -21.24
C PRO A 228 -7.41 -27.62 -20.55
N ARG A 229 -8.24 -26.79 -21.21
CA ARG A 229 -8.65 -25.46 -20.69
C ARG A 229 -9.26 -25.49 -19.29
N HIS A 230 -9.99 -26.55 -18.93
CA HIS A 230 -10.57 -26.67 -17.60
C HIS A 230 -9.49 -26.81 -16.51
N ILE A 231 -8.38 -27.51 -16.79
CA ILE A 231 -7.23 -27.61 -15.88
C ILE A 231 -6.50 -26.27 -15.83
N GLN A 232 -6.32 -25.60 -16.97
CA GLN A 232 -5.72 -24.26 -16.99
C GLN A 232 -6.50 -23.28 -16.10
N GLY A 233 -7.84 -23.34 -16.16
CA GLY A 233 -8.72 -22.54 -15.29
C GLY A 233 -8.61 -22.88 -13.80
N LEU A 234 -8.11 -24.07 -13.44
CA LEU A 234 -7.82 -24.45 -12.05
C LEU A 234 -6.42 -24.03 -11.61
N LEU A 235 -5.43 -24.07 -12.51
CA LEU A 235 -4.04 -23.72 -12.19
C LEU A 235 -3.82 -22.20 -12.11
N ARG A 236 -4.41 -21.44 -13.05
CA ARG A 236 -4.21 -19.99 -13.16
C ARG A 236 -4.49 -19.24 -11.85
N PRO A 237 -5.61 -19.48 -11.13
CA PRO A 237 -5.90 -18.75 -9.91
C PRO A 237 -4.92 -19.06 -8.78
N VAL A 238 -4.29 -20.24 -8.77
CA VAL A 238 -3.37 -20.66 -7.70
C VAL A 238 -2.05 -19.87 -7.75
N LEU A 239 -1.67 -19.35 -8.91
CA LEU A 239 -0.55 -18.42 -9.04
C LEU A 239 -0.78 -17.13 -8.25
N ASN A 240 -2.02 -16.68 -8.12
CA ASN A 240 -2.35 -15.38 -7.53
C ASN A 240 -2.80 -15.52 -6.06
N LYS A 241 -2.81 -16.74 -5.50
CA LYS A 241 -3.25 -17.00 -4.13
C LYS A 241 -2.18 -16.65 -3.10
N ILE A 242 -1.95 -15.36 -2.87
CA ILE A 242 -1.88 -14.93 -1.47
C ILE A 242 -3.32 -15.05 -0.97
N SER A 243 -3.64 -16.19 -0.40
CA SER A 243 -5.00 -16.49 0.02
C SER A 243 -5.42 -15.59 1.17
N VAL A 244 -6.08 -14.48 0.86
CA VAL A 244 -6.80 -13.66 1.85
C VAL A 244 -8.15 -14.31 2.18
N GLU A 245 -8.21 -15.65 2.21
CA GLU A 245 -9.44 -16.41 2.50
C GLU A 245 -9.93 -16.15 3.93
N ARG A 246 -9.05 -15.67 4.83
CA ARG A 246 -9.40 -15.31 6.19
C ARG A 246 -10.00 -13.90 6.24
N LYS A 247 -11.14 -13.80 6.93
CA LYS A 247 -11.88 -12.54 7.03
C LYS A 247 -11.28 -11.59 8.06
N HIS A 248 -10.68 -12.09 9.15
CA HIS A 248 -10.27 -11.26 10.28
C HIS A 248 -8.75 -11.06 10.34
N TRP A 249 -8.37 -9.81 10.50
CA TRP A 249 -6.99 -9.34 10.48
C TRP A 249 -6.80 -8.30 11.59
N LYS A 250 -5.55 -8.07 11.96
CA LYS A 250 -5.17 -6.99 12.86
C LYS A 250 -3.97 -6.24 12.34
N LEU A 251 -4.04 -4.91 12.41
CA LEU A 251 -2.92 -4.01 12.25
C LEU A 251 -2.23 -3.92 13.61
N ARG A 252 -0.93 -4.17 13.66
CA ARG A 252 -0.11 -4.01 14.87
C ARG A 252 0.81 -2.82 14.70
N ASN A 253 0.76 -1.89 15.65
CA ASN A 253 1.76 -0.86 15.83
C ASN A 253 2.87 -1.42 16.74
N LEU A 254 4.00 -1.77 16.14
CA LEU A 254 5.08 -2.49 16.84
C LEU A 254 5.77 -1.62 17.90
N ASP A 255 5.80 -0.30 17.70
CA ASP A 255 6.43 0.63 18.63
C ASP A 255 5.54 0.94 19.84
N ALA A 256 4.24 1.13 19.61
CA ALA A 256 3.28 1.45 20.68
C ALA A 256 2.69 0.21 21.36
N ARG A 257 2.91 -0.99 20.80
CA ARG A 257 2.21 -2.23 21.18
C ARG A 257 0.70 -2.08 21.16
N GLU A 258 0.18 -1.40 20.14
CA GLU A 258 -1.26 -1.21 19.92
C GLU A 258 -1.75 -2.07 18.77
N ILE A 259 -2.99 -2.55 18.84
CA ILE A 259 -3.65 -3.30 17.77
C ILE A 259 -4.95 -2.63 17.32
N VAL A 260 -5.26 -2.76 16.03
CA VAL A 260 -6.57 -2.41 15.44
C VAL A 260 -7.07 -3.61 14.67
N ARG A 261 -8.25 -4.10 15.04
CA ARG A 261 -8.90 -5.25 14.41
C ARG A 261 -9.74 -4.80 13.22
N PHE A 262 -9.64 -5.54 12.13
CA PHE A 262 -10.40 -5.26 10.93
C PHE A 262 -10.70 -6.54 10.16
N GLN A 263 -11.49 -6.41 9.11
CA GLN A 263 -11.83 -7.49 8.21
C GLN A 263 -11.63 -7.11 6.75
N VAL A 264 -11.36 -8.12 5.93
CA VAL A 264 -11.33 -7.99 4.48
C VAL A 264 -12.73 -8.16 3.94
N THR A 265 -13.26 -7.14 3.27
CA THR A 265 -14.65 -7.10 2.79
C THR A 265 -14.79 -7.47 1.32
N ALA A 266 -13.78 -7.14 0.51
CA ALA A 266 -13.74 -7.49 -0.90
C ALA A 266 -12.30 -7.49 -1.40
N THR A 267 -12.05 -8.26 -2.46
CA THR A 267 -10.84 -8.18 -3.28
C THR A 267 -11.29 -7.77 -4.68
N ASP A 268 -10.67 -6.72 -5.23
CA ASP A 268 -10.96 -6.30 -6.60
C ASP A 268 -10.31 -7.24 -7.63
N ALA A 269 -10.71 -7.10 -8.90
CA ALA A 269 -10.18 -7.92 -9.99
C ALA A 269 -8.69 -7.65 -10.29
N SER A 270 -8.12 -6.57 -9.76
CA SER A 270 -6.72 -6.17 -9.84
C SER A 270 -5.90 -6.56 -8.61
N GLY A 271 -6.46 -7.34 -7.68
CA GLY A 271 -5.78 -7.79 -6.46
C GLY A 271 -5.74 -6.74 -5.32
N GLY A 272 -6.39 -5.59 -5.47
CA GLY A 272 -6.57 -4.62 -4.40
C GLY A 272 -7.53 -5.15 -3.32
N VAL A 273 -7.15 -4.99 -2.06
CA VAL A 273 -7.89 -5.52 -0.91
C VAL A 273 -8.64 -4.39 -0.21
N ARG A 274 -9.97 -4.49 -0.19
CA ARG A 274 -10.83 -3.59 0.57
C ARG A 274 -11.00 -4.10 1.98
N THR A 275 -10.70 -3.23 2.94
CA THR A 275 -10.76 -3.53 4.38
C THR A 275 -11.83 -2.70 5.07
N SER A 276 -12.32 -3.18 6.21
CA SER A 276 -13.26 -2.49 7.08
C SER A 276 -12.91 -2.79 8.53
N VAL A 277 -12.74 -1.77 9.37
CA VAL A 277 -12.47 -1.95 10.81
C VAL A 277 -13.63 -2.68 11.48
N ASN A 278 -13.30 -3.57 12.40
CA ASN A 278 -14.30 -4.37 13.10
C ASN A 278 -15.04 -3.48 14.11
N GLY A 279 -16.32 -3.20 13.84
CA GLY A 279 -17.18 -2.46 14.75
C GLY A 279 -18.33 -1.77 14.01
N PRO A 280 -18.98 -0.75 14.63
CA PRO A 280 -20.14 -0.08 14.03
C PRO A 280 -19.78 0.74 12.78
N CYS A 281 -18.53 1.15 12.63
CA CYS A 281 -18.07 2.02 11.55
C CYS A 281 -17.64 1.22 10.30
N SER A 282 -18.57 0.55 9.63
CA SER A 282 -18.26 -0.29 8.45
C SER A 282 -17.57 0.43 7.28
N TRP A 283 -17.62 1.76 7.24
CA TRP A 283 -16.94 2.59 6.24
C TRP A 283 -15.45 2.83 6.54
N LEU A 284 -15.00 2.58 7.78
CA LEU A 284 -13.65 2.86 8.22
C LEU A 284 -12.67 1.83 7.66
N THR A 285 -11.75 2.25 6.80
CA THR A 285 -10.77 1.37 6.15
C THR A 285 -9.42 1.38 6.87
N LEU A 286 -8.57 0.38 6.61
CA LEU A 286 -7.20 0.36 7.11
C LEU A 286 -6.40 1.60 6.65
N ASP A 287 -6.57 1.99 5.38
CA ASP A 287 -5.93 3.18 4.81
C ASP A 287 -6.34 4.46 5.56
N PHE A 288 -7.62 4.56 5.95
CA PHE A 288 -8.11 5.68 6.75
C PHE A 288 -7.39 5.76 8.10
N VAL A 289 -7.37 4.64 8.83
CA VAL A 289 -6.75 4.55 10.16
C VAL A 289 -5.29 4.99 10.11
N LEU A 290 -4.55 4.52 9.11
CA LEU A 290 -3.15 4.86 8.96
C LEU A 290 -2.97 6.34 8.60
N ILE A 291 -3.63 6.84 7.55
CA ILE A 291 -3.49 8.25 7.15
C ILE A 291 -3.88 9.20 8.29
N ALA A 292 -4.94 8.88 9.03
CA ALA A 292 -5.37 9.69 10.17
C ALA A 292 -4.30 9.80 11.28
N ARG A 293 -3.41 8.79 11.41
CA ARG A 293 -2.47 8.68 12.54
C ARG A 293 -0.99 8.76 12.19
N ILE A 294 -0.60 8.65 10.92
CA ILE A 294 0.82 8.73 10.48
C ILE A 294 1.18 10.05 9.80
N CYS A 295 0.19 10.94 9.60
CA CYS A 295 0.41 12.23 8.98
C CYS A 295 1.26 13.15 9.87
N TRP A 296 2.23 13.82 9.25
CA TRP A 296 3.10 14.77 9.92
C TRP A 296 3.38 15.96 9.01
N THR A 297 2.78 17.09 9.36
CA THR A 297 2.97 18.36 8.68
C THR A 297 2.91 19.49 9.68
N ARG A 298 3.38 20.67 9.26
CA ARG A 298 3.05 21.90 9.98
C ARG A 298 1.52 22.05 10.01
N PRO A 299 0.90 22.31 11.18
CA PRO A 299 -0.51 22.68 11.24
C PRO A 299 -0.75 23.88 10.31
N PRO A 300 -1.88 23.92 9.58
CA PRO A 300 -2.19 25.05 8.72
C PRO A 300 -2.06 26.36 9.51
N TYR A 301 -1.49 27.38 8.87
CA TYR A 301 -1.29 28.68 9.50
C TYR A 301 -2.65 29.20 9.97
N ARG A 302 -2.84 29.34 11.30
CA ARG A 302 -4.07 29.91 11.85
C ARG A 302 -4.17 31.35 11.38
N TYR A 303 -5.02 31.60 10.38
CA TYR A 303 -5.49 32.97 10.17
C TYR A 303 -6.31 33.36 11.41
N PRO A 304 -6.20 34.60 11.89
CA PRO A 304 -7.10 35.10 12.93
C PRO A 304 -8.55 34.88 12.48
N GLY A 305 -9.32 34.06 13.22
CA GLY A 305 -10.70 33.69 12.88
C GLY A 305 -10.89 32.33 12.17
N SER A 306 -9.81 31.63 11.83
CA SER A 306 -9.84 30.26 11.29
C SER A 306 -9.65 29.26 12.44
N GLU A 307 -10.74 28.79 13.04
CA GLU A 307 -10.68 27.66 13.97
C GLU A 307 -10.54 26.36 13.17
N VAL A 308 -9.32 25.82 13.17
CA VAL A 308 -9.08 24.45 12.72
C VAL A 308 -9.45 23.58 13.90
N SER A 309 -10.32 22.59 13.68
CA SER A 309 -10.72 21.71 14.75
C SER A 309 -9.52 20.95 15.34
N PRO A 310 -9.52 20.68 16.66
CA PRO A 310 -8.57 19.79 17.30
C PRO A 310 -8.38 18.44 16.60
N ALA A 311 -9.43 17.85 16.00
CA ALA A 311 -9.33 16.53 15.37
C ALA A 311 -8.49 16.58 14.07
N VAL A 312 -8.71 17.59 13.22
CA VAL A 312 -7.87 17.82 12.02
C VAL A 312 -6.46 18.25 12.41
N GLU A 313 -6.29 19.01 13.49
CA GLU A 313 -4.96 19.38 14.01
C GLU A 313 -4.18 18.15 14.49
N GLN A 314 -4.85 17.24 15.21
CA GLN A 314 -4.27 15.98 15.66
C GLN A 314 -3.88 15.08 14.48
N MET A 315 -4.67 15.06 13.41
CA MET A 315 -4.32 14.33 12.20
C MET A 315 -3.02 14.84 11.56
N ASN A 316 -2.80 16.16 11.55
CA ASN A 316 -1.56 16.74 10.99
C ASN A 316 -0.32 16.42 11.82
N ARG A 317 -0.48 15.97 13.07
CA ARG A 317 0.57 15.57 14.01
C ARG A 317 0.24 14.19 14.58
N GLY A 318 0.06 13.24 13.67
CA GLY A 318 -0.38 11.89 13.99
C GLY A 318 0.53 11.20 14.99
N VAL A 319 -0.09 10.59 16.00
CA VAL A 319 0.60 9.93 17.12
C VAL A 319 1.40 8.69 16.72
N TRP A 320 1.20 8.17 15.50
CA TRP A 320 1.94 7.04 14.96
C TRP A 320 2.87 7.43 13.81
N ALA A 321 3.12 8.73 13.61
CA ALA A 321 4.02 9.19 12.56
C ALA A 321 5.44 8.67 12.77
N GLY A 322 5.92 7.86 11.81
CA GLY A 322 7.23 7.22 11.86
C GLY A 322 7.29 5.90 12.62
N HIS A 323 6.16 5.34 13.04
CA HIS A 323 6.13 4.03 13.69
C HIS A 323 6.25 2.89 12.67
N CYS A 324 6.60 1.71 13.18
CA CYS A 324 6.66 0.45 12.45
C CYS A 324 5.34 -0.32 12.60
N PHE A 325 4.82 -0.83 11.49
CA PHE A 325 3.57 -1.57 11.48
C PHE A 325 3.71 -2.90 10.78
N ASP A 326 2.87 -3.88 11.13
CA ASP A 326 2.56 -4.98 10.25
C ASP A 326 1.08 -5.36 10.36
N VAL A 327 0.59 -6.08 9.37
CA VAL A 327 -0.75 -6.65 9.36
C VAL A 327 -0.60 -8.16 9.42
N VAL A 328 -1.31 -8.78 10.35
CA VAL A 328 -1.31 -10.22 10.54
C VAL A 328 -2.73 -10.73 10.69
N GLU A 329 -2.91 -12.01 10.45
CA GLU A 329 -4.19 -12.67 10.65
C GLU A 329 -4.57 -12.68 12.13
N ASP A 330 -5.85 -12.42 12.41
CA ASP A 330 -6.38 -12.54 13.77
C ASP A 330 -6.90 -13.97 13.96
N LEU A 331 -6.01 -14.86 14.42
CA LEU A 331 -6.36 -16.25 14.75
C LEU A 331 -7.16 -16.25 16.05
N ASP A 332 -8.47 -16.43 15.93
CA ASP A 332 -9.46 -16.50 17.02
C ASP A 332 -8.90 -17.17 18.30
N GLY A 333 -8.55 -16.35 19.30
CA GLY A 333 -8.24 -16.83 20.65
C GLY A 333 -6.78 -17.13 20.98
N MET A 334 -5.81 -16.90 20.08
CA MET A 334 -4.43 -16.67 20.53
C MET A 334 -4.44 -15.34 21.26
N ALA A 335 -4.47 -15.37 22.61
CA ALA A 335 -4.31 -14.18 23.42
C ALA A 335 -3.19 -13.34 22.81
N ASP A 336 -3.49 -12.10 22.43
CA ASP A 336 -2.44 -11.16 22.04
C ASP A 336 -1.47 -11.19 23.21
N GLY A 337 -0.28 -11.76 23.02
CA GLY A 337 0.62 -12.10 24.13
C GLY A 337 0.77 -10.92 25.09
N GLU A 338 1.05 -11.18 26.36
CA GLU A 338 1.08 -10.13 27.41
C GLU A 338 1.65 -8.79 26.91
N GLY A 339 0.81 -7.74 26.87
CA GLY A 339 1.24 -6.37 26.63
C GLY A 339 0.82 -5.71 25.31
N TRP A 340 -0.13 -6.25 24.55
CA TRP A 340 -0.78 -5.52 23.45
C TRP A 340 -2.06 -4.82 23.92
N ASN A 341 -2.24 -3.57 23.50
CA ASN A 341 -3.43 -2.76 23.80
C ASN A 341 -4.34 -2.67 22.57
N ASP A 342 -5.58 -3.15 22.66
CA ASP A 342 -6.56 -2.98 21.59
C ASP A 342 -7.12 -1.55 21.61
N VAL A 343 -6.82 -0.80 20.54
CA VAL A 343 -7.27 0.59 20.37
C VAL A 343 -8.34 0.73 19.28
N THR A 344 -8.95 -0.37 18.83
CA THR A 344 -9.97 -0.40 17.77
C THR A 344 -11.09 0.62 18.04
N SER A 345 -11.76 0.55 19.19
CA SER A 345 -12.86 1.47 19.52
C SER A 345 -12.42 2.93 19.68
N LYS A 346 -11.18 3.16 20.14
CA LYS A 346 -10.61 4.51 20.24
C LYS A 346 -10.39 5.11 18.85
N VAL A 347 -9.85 4.32 17.94
CA VAL A 347 -9.63 4.71 16.54
C VAL A 347 -10.97 5.00 15.84
N GLU A 348 -12.01 4.20 16.10
CA GLU A 348 -13.35 4.45 15.57
C GLU A 348 -13.91 5.80 16.03
N ALA A 349 -13.86 6.07 17.33
CA ALA A 349 -14.35 7.34 17.89
C ALA A 349 -13.59 8.56 17.32
N GLU A 350 -12.26 8.46 17.17
CA GLU A 350 -11.46 9.51 16.53
C GLU A 350 -11.83 9.70 15.05
N ALA A 351 -12.05 8.61 14.32
CA ALA A 351 -12.41 8.66 12.91
C ALA A 351 -13.79 9.29 12.67
N GLU A 352 -14.77 9.04 13.56
CA GLU A 352 -16.08 9.70 13.50
C GLU A 352 -15.98 11.21 13.69
N LEU A 353 -15.15 11.69 14.62
CA LEU A 353 -14.90 13.12 14.82
C LEU A 353 -14.27 13.75 13.57
N ILE A 354 -13.23 13.12 13.03
CA ILE A 354 -12.56 13.59 11.80
C ILE A 354 -13.57 13.65 10.65
N MET A 355 -14.35 12.60 10.41
CA MET A 355 -15.31 12.58 9.30
C MET A 355 -16.47 13.54 9.48
N GLY A 356 -16.99 13.69 10.70
CA GLY A 356 -18.04 14.67 10.99
C GLY A 356 -17.63 16.10 10.61
N GLU A 357 -16.36 16.42 10.77
CA GLU A 357 -15.79 17.72 10.40
C GLU A 357 -15.51 17.83 8.91
N LEU A 358 -14.88 16.81 8.31
CA LEU A 358 -14.57 16.80 6.87
C LEU A 358 -15.83 16.89 5.99
N CYS A 359 -16.95 16.35 6.47
CA CYS A 359 -18.24 16.41 5.79
C CYS A 359 -19.10 17.62 6.17
N GLY A 360 -18.65 18.48 7.08
CA GLY A 360 -19.40 19.66 7.51
C GLY A 360 -20.77 19.31 8.09
N VAL A 361 -20.79 18.44 9.11
CA VAL A 361 -21.99 17.97 9.85
C VAL A 361 -23.13 17.56 8.90
N ARG A 362 -23.04 16.37 8.30
CA ARG A 362 -24.20 15.63 7.78
C ARG A 362 -24.07 14.12 8.05
N SER A 363 -25.20 13.54 8.45
CA SER A 363 -25.40 12.19 9.02
C SER A 363 -24.67 11.03 8.32
N SER A 364 -24.29 10.02 9.11
CA SER A 364 -23.64 8.75 8.72
C SER A 364 -24.35 7.98 7.58
N SER A 365 -25.61 8.29 7.28
CA SER A 365 -26.38 7.66 6.21
C SER A 365 -25.99 8.08 4.78
N GLU A 366 -25.36 9.25 4.58
CA GLU A 366 -24.92 9.71 3.25
C GLU A 366 -23.54 9.15 2.86
N LEU A 367 -22.63 8.97 3.82
CA LEU A 367 -21.31 8.35 3.61
C LEU A 367 -21.39 6.86 3.24
N ALA A 368 -22.38 6.14 3.80
CA ALA A 368 -22.66 4.76 3.42
C ALA A 368 -23.19 4.60 1.99
N ARG A 369 -23.68 5.69 1.36
CA ARG A 369 -24.12 5.69 -0.05
C ARG A 369 -22.95 5.91 -1.01
N THR A 370 -22.00 6.79 -0.67
CA THR A 370 -20.84 7.04 -1.53
C THR A 370 -19.85 5.88 -1.59
N SER A 371 -19.70 5.08 -0.52
CA SER A 371 -18.82 3.89 -0.57
C SER A 371 -19.43 2.72 -1.35
N LYS A 372 -20.77 2.68 -1.49
CA LYS A 372 -21.49 1.72 -2.34
C LYS A 372 -21.47 2.12 -3.82
N GLU A 373 -21.27 3.40 -4.11
CA GLU A 373 -21.21 3.97 -5.45
C GLU A 373 -19.78 4.37 -5.83
N SER A 374 -18.82 3.44 -5.74
CA SER A 374 -17.62 3.59 -6.58
C SER A 374 -18.07 3.49 -8.05
N PRO A 375 -17.74 4.45 -8.93
CA PRO A 375 -18.16 4.38 -10.31
C PRO A 375 -17.40 3.24 -10.98
N THR A 376 -18.10 2.14 -11.25
CA THR A 376 -17.71 1.24 -12.33
C THR A 376 -17.72 2.08 -13.59
N VAL A 377 -16.55 2.52 -14.04
CA VAL A 377 -16.40 3.10 -15.38
C VAL A 377 -16.76 2.00 -16.36
N LYS A 378 -18.03 1.95 -16.75
CA LYS A 378 -18.45 1.24 -17.96
C LYS A 378 -17.78 1.97 -19.12
N ILE A 379 -16.67 1.43 -19.59
CA ILE A 379 -16.14 1.74 -20.92
C ILE A 379 -17.22 1.24 -21.90
N SER A 380 -18.20 2.09 -22.17
CA SER A 380 -19.12 1.89 -23.28
C SER A 380 -18.28 2.05 -24.55
N ALA A 381 -18.13 0.95 -25.29
CA ALA A 381 -17.50 0.95 -26.60
C ALA A 381 -18.13 2.04 -27.47
N MET A 382 -17.31 3.02 -27.88
CA MET A 382 -17.72 3.96 -28.91
C MET A 382 -17.94 3.19 -30.23
N PRO A 383 -19.02 3.47 -30.97
CA PRO A 383 -19.23 2.88 -32.28
C PRO A 383 -18.21 3.45 -33.27
N THR A 384 -17.44 2.56 -33.90
CA THR A 384 -16.60 2.84 -35.07
C THR A 384 -17.43 3.54 -36.15
N ARG A 385 -17.23 4.85 -36.31
CA ARG A 385 -17.68 5.58 -37.50
C ARG A 385 -16.78 5.17 -38.67
N LYS A 386 -17.40 4.53 -39.66
CA LYS A 386 -16.82 4.28 -40.98
C LYS A 386 -16.45 5.62 -41.62
N LEU A 387 -15.16 5.81 -41.90
CA LEU A 387 -14.67 6.78 -42.86
C LEU A 387 -14.76 6.12 -44.24
N THR A 388 -15.80 6.48 -45.00
CA THR A 388 -15.86 6.24 -46.45
C THR A 388 -15.91 7.58 -47.16
N GLU A 389 -14.87 7.81 -47.96
CA GLU A 389 -14.86 8.46 -49.27
C GLU A 389 -15.26 9.95 -49.36
N LEU A 390 -14.22 10.78 -49.42
CA LEU A 390 -14.22 12.06 -50.14
C LEU A 390 -13.92 11.77 -51.62
N GLN A 391 -14.94 11.78 -52.46
CA GLN A 391 -14.79 11.93 -53.90
C GLN A 391 -15.03 13.39 -54.31
N VAL A 392 -14.03 13.92 -54.99
CA VAL A 392 -13.98 15.01 -55.96
C VAL A 392 -15.35 15.45 -56.51
N ARG A 393 -15.66 16.74 -56.35
CA ARG A 393 -16.04 17.66 -57.44
C ARG A 393 -15.89 19.11 -57.03
#